data_AF-A0A353N9Y4-F1
#
_entry.id   AF-A0A353N9Y4-F1
#
_cell.length_a   1.000
_cell.length_b   1.000
_cell.length_c   1.000
_cell.angle_alpha   90.00
_cell.angle_beta   90.00
_cell.angle_gamma   90.00
#
_symmetry.space_group_name_H-M   'P 1'
#
loop_
_entity.id
_entity.type
_entity.pdbx_description
1 polymer ?
#
loop_
_entity_poly.entity_id
_entity_poly.type
_entity_poly.pdbx_seq_one_letter_code
_entity_poly.pdbx_strand_id
1 'polypeptide(L)'
;MKNAEVIIRNNEEEIRKIEDESFAYLQRWALHRYKAFSNIGGDQSFSLVLLDKKGDGVLLSSIYGRDESRTYAKSIKGGKSNYPLSDEEQEVLAGAIQKK
;
A
#
# COMPACT_ATOMS: atom_id res chain seq x y z
N MET A 1 32.74 -6.59 31.86
CA MET A 1 32.52 -5.34 31.08
C MET A 1 32.62 -5.60 29.58
N LYS A 2 33.74 -6.13 29.04
CA LYS A 2 33.89 -6.45 27.60
C LYS A 2 32.74 -7.25 26.95
N ASN A 3 32.17 -8.26 27.61
CA ASN A 3 31.04 -9.03 27.04
C ASN A 3 29.76 -8.19 26.86
N ALA A 4 29.50 -7.26 27.78
CA ALA A 4 28.34 -6.38 27.68
C ALA A 4 28.49 -5.39 26.50
N GLU A 5 29.69 -4.84 26.31
CA GLU A 5 30.00 -3.95 25.19
C GLU A 5 29.85 -4.65 23.84
N VAL A 6 30.31 -5.90 23.73
CA VAL A 6 30.15 -6.70 22.50
C VAL A 6 28.68 -7.00 22.20
N ILE A 7 27.89 -7.35 23.22
CA ILE A 7 26.44 -7.58 23.05
C ILE A 7 25.73 -6.30 22.59
N ILE A 8 26.04 -5.15 23.20
CA ILE A 8 25.45 -3.86 22.81
C ILE A 8 25.77 -3.55 21.34
N ARG A 9 27.03 -3.69 20.93
CA ARG A 9 27.44 -3.45 19.54
C ARG A 9 26.70 -4.35 18.55
N ASN A 10 26.60 -5.65 18.84
CA ASN A 10 25.90 -6.58 17.97
C ASN A 10 24.39 -6.24 17.87
N ASN A 11 23.76 -5.86 18.99
CA ASN A 11 22.37 -5.44 18.97
C ASN A 11 22.16 -4.16 18.15
N GLU A 12 23.08 -3.19 18.22
CA GLU A 12 23.02 -1.98 17.39
C GLU A 12 23.14 -2.29 15.90
N GLU A 13 23.96 -3.28 15.52
CA GLU A 13 24.10 -3.73 14.13
C GLU A 13 22.81 -4.41 13.63
N GLU A 14 22.21 -5.29 14.45
CA GLU A 14 20.94 -5.94 14.11
C GLU A 14 19.78 -4.93 14.02
N ILE A 15 19.72 -3.95 14.94
CA ILE A 15 18.72 -2.88 14.88
C ILE A 15 18.87 -2.09 13.58
N ARG A 16 20.09 -1.68 13.21
CA ARG A 16 20.31 -0.94 11.95
C ARG A 16 19.86 -1.73 10.74
N LYS A 17 20.15 -3.04 10.72
CA LYS A 17 19.73 -3.91 9.62
C LYS A 17 18.21 -3.99 9.51
N ILE A 18 17.52 -4.16 10.65
CA ILE A 18 16.05 -4.18 10.69
C ILE A 18 15.48 -2.82 10.24
N GLU A 19 16.07 -1.71 10.67
CA GLU A 19 15.66 -0.36 10.25
C GLU A 19 15.80 -0.19 8.74
N ASP A 20 16.91 -0.63 8.14
CA ASP A 20 17.14 -0.55 6.70
C ASP A 20 16.14 -1.40 5.91
N GLU A 21 15.90 -2.64 6.35
CA GLU A 21 14.90 -3.53 5.74
C GLU A 21 13.47 -2.98 5.90
N SER A 22 13.17 -2.30 7.02
CA SER A 22 11.85 -1.75 7.32
C SER A 22 11.34 -0.79 6.25
N PHE A 23 12.23 -0.11 5.52
CA PHE A 23 11.83 0.80 4.44
C PHE A 23 11.15 0.09 3.27
N ALA A 24 11.43 -1.20 3.06
CA ALA A 24 10.86 -2.02 1.98
C ALA A 24 9.59 -2.77 2.40
N TYR A 25 9.21 -2.74 3.68
CA TYR A 25 7.99 -3.41 4.15
C TYR A 25 6.75 -2.59 3.77
N LEU A 26 5.71 -3.29 3.32
CA LEU A 26 4.39 -2.70 3.09
C LEU A 26 3.82 -2.23 4.43
N GLN A 27 3.69 -0.92 4.59
CA GLN A 27 3.28 -0.30 5.85
C GLN A 27 2.32 0.88 5.67
N ARG A 28 2.14 1.35 4.43
CA ARG A 28 1.16 2.37 4.07
C ARG A 28 0.06 1.74 3.25
N TRP A 29 -1.18 1.89 3.69
CA TRP A 29 -2.31 1.32 2.98
C TRP A 29 -3.59 2.13 3.17
N ALA A 30 -4.47 2.01 2.18
CA ALA A 30 -5.81 2.56 2.22
C ALA A 30 -6.74 1.69 1.38
N LEU A 31 -8.00 1.61 1.82
CA LEU A 31 -9.08 0.91 1.14
C LEU A 31 -10.25 1.89 1.01
N HIS A 32 -10.77 2.02 -0.20
CA HIS A 32 -12.01 2.73 -0.47
C HIS A 32 -12.97 1.74 -1.12
N ARG A 33 -14.17 1.58 -0.54
CA ARG A 33 -15.28 0.80 -1.12
C ARG A 33 -16.29 1.76 -1.72
N TYR A 34 -16.77 1.45 -2.93
CA TYR A 34 -17.65 2.33 -3.68
C TYR A 34 -18.64 1.57 -4.56
N LYS A 35 -19.58 2.32 -5.14
CA LYS A 35 -20.52 1.84 -6.15
C LYS A 35 -20.04 2.26 -7.53
N ALA A 36 -19.45 1.34 -8.29
CA ALA A 36 -19.07 1.60 -9.67
C ALA A 36 -20.30 1.76 -10.60
N PHE A 37 -21.44 1.17 -10.24
CA PHE A 37 -22.68 1.22 -11.02
C PHE A 37 -23.88 1.52 -10.10
N SER A 38 -24.78 2.40 -10.56
CA SER A 38 -25.93 2.89 -9.79
C SER A 38 -27.01 1.82 -9.54
N ASN A 39 -27.07 0.78 -10.36
CA ASN A 39 -28.05 -0.31 -10.30
C ASN A 39 -27.58 -1.53 -9.48
N ILE A 40 -26.46 -1.42 -8.77
CA ILE A 40 -25.90 -2.46 -7.90
C ILE A 40 -26.05 -2.03 -6.44
N GLY A 41 -26.56 -2.94 -5.62
CA GLY A 41 -26.71 -2.73 -4.19
C GLY A 41 -25.39 -2.92 -3.44
N GLY A 42 -25.13 -2.02 -2.49
CA GLY A 42 -23.93 -2.05 -1.63
C GLY A 42 -22.64 -1.59 -2.32
N ASP A 43 -21.64 -1.29 -1.51
CA ASP A 43 -20.33 -0.78 -1.99
C ASP A 43 -19.39 -1.97 -2.26
N GLN A 44 -19.72 -2.74 -3.30
CA GLN A 44 -19.03 -4.00 -3.61
C GLN A 44 -17.76 -3.79 -4.45
N SER A 45 -17.63 -2.65 -5.13
CA SER A 45 -16.37 -2.29 -5.80
C SER A 45 -15.39 -1.72 -4.78
N PHE A 46 -14.10 -1.84 -5.05
CA PHE A 46 -13.07 -1.31 -4.16
C PHE A 46 -11.80 -0.91 -4.90
N SER A 47 -11.05 0.01 -4.28
CA SER A 47 -9.66 0.31 -4.58
C SER A 47 -8.84 0.15 -3.31
N LEU A 48 -7.76 -0.63 -3.38
CA LEU A 48 -6.83 -0.93 -2.29
C LEU A 48 -5.43 -0.58 -2.75
N VAL A 49 -4.70 0.19 -1.96
CA VAL A 49 -3.27 0.41 -2.19
C VAL A 49 -2.45 -0.13 -1.03
N LEU A 50 -1.33 -0.76 -1.35
CA LEU A 50 -0.33 -1.26 -0.40
C LEU A 50 1.02 -0.73 -0.85
N LEU A 51 1.66 0.09 -0.01
CA LEU A 51 2.94 0.74 -0.29
C LEU A 51 3.94 0.54 0.85
N ASP A 52 5.21 0.53 0.49
CA ASP A 52 6.32 0.66 1.42
C ASP A 52 6.54 2.12 1.85
N LYS A 53 7.59 2.37 2.64
CA LYS A 53 7.92 3.72 3.13
C LYS A 53 8.44 4.65 2.03
N LYS A 54 8.96 4.09 0.93
CA LYS A 54 9.41 4.82 -0.27
C LYS A 54 8.25 5.17 -1.20
N GLY A 55 7.06 4.64 -0.94
CA GLY A 55 5.87 4.83 -1.77
C GLY A 55 5.83 3.87 -2.97
N ASP A 56 6.64 2.82 -2.95
CA ASP A 56 6.61 1.75 -3.94
C ASP A 56 5.61 0.67 -3.51
N GLY A 57 4.88 0.10 -4.46
CA GLY A 57 3.97 -0.99 -4.16
C GLY A 57 2.95 -1.25 -5.27
N VAL A 58 1.73 -1.57 -4.87
CA VAL A 58 0.66 -1.99 -5.78
C VAL A 58 -0.66 -1.33 -5.41
N LEU A 59 -1.43 -0.99 -6.43
CA LEU A 59 -2.82 -0.61 -6.34
C LEU A 59 -3.67 -1.69 -7.01
N LEU A 60 -4.68 -2.18 -6.29
CA LEU A 60 -5.65 -3.17 -6.74
C LEU A 60 -7.03 -2.53 -6.78
N SER A 61 -7.72 -2.67 -7.90
CA SER A 61 -9.10 -2.19 -8.01
C SER A 61 -10.01 -3.29 -8.55
N SER A 62 -11.10 -3.54 -7.84
CA SER A 62 -12.16 -4.43 -8.27
C SER A 62 -13.40 -3.63 -8.61
N ILE A 63 -13.87 -3.80 -9.84
CA ILE A 63 -15.13 -3.25 -10.32
C ILE A 63 -16.12 -4.41 -10.33
N TYR A 64 -17.06 -4.37 -9.41
CA TYR A 64 -18.11 -5.37 -9.27
C TYR A 64 -19.29 -5.02 -10.19
N GLY A 65 -19.58 -5.90 -11.15
CA GLY A 65 -20.78 -5.90 -11.98
C GLY A 65 -21.77 -6.97 -11.52
N ARG A 66 -22.98 -6.96 -12.08
CA ARG A 66 -24.03 -7.94 -11.74
C ARG A 66 -23.65 -9.37 -12.12
N ASP A 67 -23.09 -9.54 -13.31
CA ASP A 67 -22.80 -10.85 -13.90
C ASP A 67 -21.32 -11.23 -13.79
N GLU A 68 -20.43 -10.23 -13.68
CA GLU A 68 -18.99 -10.41 -13.60
C GLU A 68 -18.35 -9.35 -12.70
N SER A 69 -17.14 -9.63 -12.22
CA SER A 69 -16.27 -8.66 -11.57
C SER A 69 -14.92 -8.65 -12.25
N ARG A 70 -14.34 -7.46 -12.41
CA ARG A 70 -13.00 -7.29 -12.99
C ARG A 70 -12.06 -6.69 -11.98
N THR A 71 -10.90 -7.32 -11.82
CA THR A 71 -9.84 -6.83 -10.95
C THR A 71 -8.65 -6.40 -11.78
N TYR A 72 -8.14 -5.21 -11.48
CA TYR A 72 -6.97 -4.61 -12.09
C TYR A 72 -5.88 -4.45 -11.04
N ALA A 73 -4.63 -4.58 -11.49
CA ALA A 73 -3.45 -4.33 -10.67
C ALA A 73 -2.53 -3.35 -11.40
N LYS A 74 -2.13 -2.28 -10.70
CA LYS A 74 -1.21 -1.27 -11.20
C LYS A 74 -0.03 -1.16 -10.24
N SER A 75 1.19 -1.17 -10.78
CA SER A 75 2.36 -0.87 -9.98
C SER A 75 2.39 0.62 -9.62
N ILE A 76 2.83 0.90 -8.39
CA ILE A 76 3.08 2.25 -7.90
C ILE A 76 4.57 2.38 -7.63
N LYS A 77 5.17 3.47 -8.11
CA LYS A 77 6.57 3.83 -7.88
C LYS A 77 6.68 5.24 -7.37
N GLY A 78 7.29 5.42 -6.20
CA GLY A 78 7.42 6.72 -5.54
C GLY A 78 6.09 7.46 -5.39
N GLY A 79 5.00 6.73 -5.11
CA GLY A 79 3.65 7.30 -4.99
C GLY A 79 2.98 7.69 -6.30
N LYS A 80 3.46 7.20 -7.45
CA LYS A 80 2.87 7.48 -8.78
C LYS A 80 2.64 6.19 -9.56
N SER A 81 1.60 6.17 -10.40
CA SER A 81 1.40 5.09 -11.37
C SER A 81 1.82 5.54 -12.76
N ASN A 82 2.35 4.60 -13.56
CA ASN A 82 2.59 4.81 -14.99
C ASN A 82 1.31 4.65 -15.82
N TYR A 83 0.24 4.12 -15.22
CA TYR A 83 -1.07 4.00 -15.85
C TYR A 83 -2.00 5.08 -15.31
N PRO A 84 -2.96 5.58 -16.12
CA PRO A 84 -4.00 6.47 -15.64
C PRO A 84 -4.76 5.84 -14.46
N LEU A 85 -5.05 6.66 -13.45
CA LEU A 85 -5.82 6.28 -12.27
C LEU A 85 -7.21 6.91 -12.32
N SER A 86 -8.26 6.15 -11.98
CA SER A 86 -9.60 6.68 -11.74
C SER A 86 -9.60 7.58 -10.51
N ASP A 87 -10.68 8.34 -10.31
CA ASP A 87 -10.81 9.24 -9.16
C ASP A 87 -10.74 8.46 -7.83
N GLU A 88 -11.39 7.29 -7.76
CA GLU A 88 -11.35 6.42 -6.57
C GLU A 88 -9.95 5.84 -6.31
N GLU A 89 -9.21 5.50 -7.37
CA GLU A 89 -7.83 5.03 -7.26
C GLU A 89 -6.89 6.15 -6.79
N GLN A 90 -7.07 7.38 -7.30
CA GLN A 90 -6.29 8.55 -6.89
C GLN A 90 -6.54 8.90 -5.42
N GLU A 91 -7.79 8.86 -4.98
CA GLU A 91 -8.18 9.15 -3.60
C GLU A 91 -7.51 8.17 -2.63
N VAL A 92 -7.56 6.87 -2.94
CA VAL A 92 -6.92 5.81 -2.13
C VAL A 92 -5.41 5.98 -2.08
N LEU A 93 -4.78 6.25 -3.21
CA LEU A 93 -3.34 6.48 -3.28
C LEU A 93 -2.93 7.69 -2.44
N ALA A 94 -3.65 8.80 -2.57
CA ALA A 94 -3.41 10.01 -1.79
C ALA A 94 -3.60 9.75 -0.29
N GLY A 95 -4.64 9.01 0.09
CA GLY A 95 -4.92 8.64 1.49
C GLY A 95 -3.81 7.79 2.12
N ALA A 96 -3.24 6.84 1.37
CA ALA A 96 -2.14 6.01 1.87
C ALA A 96 -0.81 6.78 1.99
N ILE A 97 -0.56 7.77 1.12
CA ILE A 97 0.64 8.61 1.17
C ILE A 97 0.57 9.60 2.35
N GLN A 98 -0.63 10.11 2.67
CA GLN A 98 -0.83 11.08 3.74
C GLN A 98 -0.86 10.48 5.15
N LYS A 99 -1.17 9.18 5.30
CA LYS A 99 -1.11 8.50 6.60
C LYS A 99 0.36 8.38 7.05
N LYS A 100 0.69 9.06 8.14
CA LYS A 100 1.99 9.00 8.83
C LYS A 100 2.26 7.62 9.41
#